data_AF-G9ERF4-F1
#
_entry.id   AF-G9ERF4-F1
#
_cell.length_a   1.000
_cell.length_b   1.000
_cell.length_c   1.000
_cell.angle_alpha   90.00
_cell.angle_beta   90.00
_cell.angle_gamma   90.00
#
_symmetry.space_group_name_H-M   'P 1'
#
loop_
_entity.id
_entity.type
_entity.pdbx_description
1 polymer ?
#
loop_
_entity_poly.entity_id
_entity_poly.type
_entity_poly.pdbx_seq_one_letter_code
_entity_poly.pdbx_strand_id
1 'polypeptide(L)'
;MTTDISNEQEKLFINHFIEALKKDINSSQHGGEINSQVLFAACYLLEHPEECPHLGLEQIIHGVINMAVVLQSSKYGIITPERVGKELFNQYIEQSDLWFSGYNNALDTVRKAGEYWKIAIPVITRAAQGPLLVMSACVPNTLAVYFEYMKNFDNNIVPPKISTATSNINLNRNDELSFEMLPQKKLVRTERLVLGRICEDLSQKIDSLKDTPDISETTLSAATTLGRELSQAVKTYLGNKQDTGVIEHEAKKIFVEQCAESINKAKLLLNKELGWGDYLTNILKSISNAVLGASNFVAETIKIGTPFNFFTIKKAPFVDMVDDAQEKLKNNGHSG
;
A
#
# COMPACT_ATOMS: atom_id res chain seq x y z
N MET A 1 -6.85 3.23 -27.79
CA MET A 1 -6.99 1.76 -27.64
C MET A 1 -6.02 1.14 -26.62
N THR A 2 -5.14 1.92 -25.98
CA THR A 2 -4.17 1.43 -24.98
C THR A 2 -4.62 1.57 -23.51
N THR A 3 -5.70 2.33 -23.28
CA THR A 3 -6.33 2.65 -21.98
C THR A 3 -6.95 1.45 -21.27
N ASP A 4 -7.75 0.65 -21.98
CA ASP A 4 -8.34 -0.57 -21.40
C ASP A 4 -7.27 -1.56 -20.97
N ILE A 5 -6.10 -1.54 -21.61
CA ILE A 5 -5.09 -2.56 -21.45
C ILE A 5 -4.47 -2.51 -20.04
N SER A 6 -4.21 -1.34 -19.46
CA SER A 6 -3.56 -1.28 -18.13
C SER A 6 -4.50 -1.68 -16.99
N ASN A 7 -5.77 -1.25 -17.04
CA ASN A 7 -6.76 -1.59 -16.02
C ASN A 7 -7.21 -3.06 -16.15
N GLU A 8 -7.37 -3.57 -17.37
CA GLU A 8 -7.66 -4.99 -17.61
C GLU A 8 -6.48 -5.89 -17.23
N GLN A 9 -5.23 -5.46 -17.46
CA GLN A 9 -4.05 -6.21 -17.01
C GLN A 9 -3.97 -6.29 -15.49
N GLU A 10 -4.22 -5.19 -14.78
CA GLU A 10 -4.21 -5.18 -13.32
C GLU A 10 -5.35 -6.03 -12.76
N LYS A 11 -6.56 -5.93 -13.33
CA LYS A 11 -7.70 -6.75 -12.96
C LYS A 11 -7.45 -8.25 -13.22
N LEU A 12 -6.85 -8.58 -14.36
CA LEU A 12 -6.46 -9.95 -14.70
C LEU A 12 -5.41 -10.48 -13.70
N PHE A 13 -4.46 -9.62 -13.32
CA PHE A 13 -3.47 -9.96 -12.30
C PHE A 13 -4.09 -10.13 -10.91
N ILE A 14 -5.01 -9.26 -10.48
CA ILE A 14 -5.77 -9.40 -9.24
C ILE A 14 -6.46 -10.76 -9.20
N ASN A 15 -7.14 -11.15 -10.29
CA ASN A 15 -7.78 -12.46 -10.38
C ASN A 15 -6.76 -13.61 -10.24
N HIS A 16 -5.63 -13.54 -10.94
CA HIS A 16 -4.57 -14.56 -10.81
C HIS A 16 -3.99 -14.63 -9.40
N PHE A 17 -3.83 -13.49 -8.73
CA PHE A 17 -3.32 -13.41 -7.38
C PHE A 17 -4.32 -13.98 -6.37
N ILE A 18 -5.62 -13.68 -6.51
CA ILE A 18 -6.70 -14.30 -5.71
C ILE A 18 -6.70 -15.82 -5.89
N GLU A 19 -6.55 -16.32 -7.11
CA GLU A 19 -6.48 -17.77 -7.35
C GLU A 19 -5.22 -18.40 -6.73
N ALA A 20 -4.10 -17.69 -6.71
CA ALA A 20 -2.89 -18.13 -6.01
C ALA A 20 -3.08 -18.20 -4.49
N LEU A 21 -3.72 -17.18 -3.89
CA LEU A 21 -4.09 -17.17 -2.47
C LEU A 21 -4.99 -18.37 -2.14
N LYS A 22 -6.02 -18.64 -2.96
CA LYS A 22 -6.91 -19.80 -2.78
C LYS A 22 -6.17 -21.12 -2.87
N LYS A 23 -5.19 -21.25 -3.77
CA LYS A 23 -4.34 -22.45 -3.85
C LYS A 23 -3.52 -22.64 -2.57
N ASP A 24 -2.94 -21.57 -2.03
CA ASP A 24 -2.17 -21.63 -0.78
C ASP A 24 -3.09 -21.99 0.41
N ILE A 25 -4.30 -21.42 0.49
CA ILE A 25 -5.32 -21.79 1.49
C ILE A 25 -5.63 -23.30 1.43
N ASN A 26 -5.83 -23.84 0.23
CA ASN A 26 -6.21 -25.23 0.01
C ASN A 26 -5.05 -26.24 0.17
N SER A 27 -3.80 -25.77 0.16
CA SER A 27 -2.62 -26.64 0.26
C SER A 27 -2.48 -27.35 1.61
N SER A 28 -3.21 -26.91 2.65
CA SER A 28 -3.10 -27.40 4.03
C SER A 28 -1.69 -27.25 4.66
N GLN A 29 -0.79 -26.48 4.05
CA GLN A 29 0.59 -26.30 4.51
C GLN A 29 0.73 -25.18 5.56
N HIS A 30 -0.35 -24.48 5.86
CA HIS A 30 -0.35 -23.29 6.71
C HIS A 30 -1.19 -23.49 7.97
N GLY A 31 -0.84 -22.76 9.03
CA GLY A 31 -1.67 -22.69 10.23
C GLY A 31 -3.05 -22.09 9.89
N GLY A 32 -4.11 -22.53 10.59
CA GLY A 32 -5.45 -21.96 10.42
C GLY A 32 -5.50 -20.44 10.60
N GLU A 33 -4.59 -19.87 11.41
CA GLU A 33 -4.40 -18.43 11.58
C GLU A 33 -3.98 -17.73 10.29
N ILE A 34 -3.08 -18.31 9.48
CA ILE A 34 -2.65 -17.69 8.22
C ILE A 34 -3.78 -17.70 7.21
N ASN A 35 -4.48 -18.84 7.10
CA ASN A 35 -5.63 -18.93 6.21
C ASN A 35 -6.70 -17.90 6.59
N SER A 36 -7.11 -17.85 7.86
CA SER A 36 -8.17 -16.96 8.35
C SER A 36 -7.80 -15.49 8.47
N GLN A 37 -6.61 -15.18 8.99
CA GLN A 37 -6.22 -13.81 9.35
C GLN A 37 -5.46 -13.10 8.24
N VAL A 38 -4.90 -13.84 7.28
CA VAL A 38 -4.08 -13.26 6.20
C VAL A 38 -4.67 -13.55 4.83
N LEU A 39 -4.80 -14.81 4.44
CA LEU A 39 -5.13 -15.15 3.05
C LEU A 39 -6.59 -14.84 2.72
N PHE A 40 -7.54 -15.21 3.60
CA PHE A 40 -8.94 -14.81 3.42
C PHE A 40 -9.13 -13.30 3.53
N ALA A 41 -8.40 -12.64 4.43
CA ALA A 41 -8.41 -11.18 4.51
C ALA A 41 -7.90 -10.54 3.22
N ALA A 42 -6.81 -11.06 2.64
CA ALA A 42 -6.26 -10.58 1.38
C ALA A 42 -7.24 -10.75 0.22
N CYS A 43 -7.88 -11.92 0.09
CA CYS A 43 -8.94 -12.13 -0.92
C CYS A 43 -10.04 -11.09 -0.77
N TYR A 44 -10.54 -10.87 0.46
CA TYR A 44 -11.58 -9.88 0.72
C TYR A 44 -11.17 -8.47 0.31
N LEU A 45 -9.97 -8.03 0.69
CA LEU A 45 -9.48 -6.68 0.37
C LEU A 45 -9.28 -6.47 -1.14
N LEU A 46 -8.91 -7.51 -1.88
CA LEU A 46 -8.75 -7.46 -3.33
C LEU A 46 -10.09 -7.47 -4.07
N GLU A 47 -11.10 -8.12 -3.51
CA GLU A 47 -12.47 -8.12 -4.02
C GLU A 47 -13.23 -6.83 -3.68
N HIS A 48 -12.84 -6.16 -2.58
CA HIS A 48 -13.50 -4.97 -2.02
C HIS A 48 -12.48 -3.82 -1.78
N PRO A 49 -11.85 -3.28 -2.85
CA PRO A 49 -10.81 -2.26 -2.73
C PRO A 49 -11.26 -0.98 -2.02
N GLU A 50 -12.57 -0.70 -1.99
CA GLU A 50 -13.18 0.42 -1.26
C GLU A 50 -13.02 0.36 0.26
N GLU A 51 -12.78 -0.83 0.83
CA GLU A 51 -12.54 -1.02 2.26
C GLU A 51 -11.10 -0.61 2.66
N CYS A 52 -10.19 -0.53 1.68
CA CYS A 52 -8.81 -0.13 1.89
C CYS A 52 -8.30 0.81 0.78
N PRO A 53 -8.94 1.97 0.56
CA PRO A 53 -8.66 2.82 -0.60
C PRO A 53 -7.29 3.50 -0.57
N HIS A 54 -6.54 3.33 0.52
CA HIS A 54 -5.22 3.91 0.74
C HIS A 54 -4.08 2.94 0.44
N LEU A 55 -4.37 1.65 0.21
CA LEU A 55 -3.38 0.66 -0.18
C LEU A 55 -3.49 0.37 -1.68
N GLY A 56 -2.37 0.53 -2.39
CA GLY A 56 -2.25 0.01 -3.76
C GLY A 56 -2.08 -1.51 -3.77
N LEU A 57 -2.34 -2.14 -4.92
CA LEU A 57 -2.24 -3.58 -5.09
C LEU A 57 -0.90 -4.16 -4.62
N GLU A 58 0.22 -3.54 -5.02
CA GLU A 58 1.55 -3.97 -4.60
C GLU A 58 1.74 -3.92 -3.08
N GLN A 59 1.20 -2.89 -2.42
CA GLN A 59 1.26 -2.77 -0.96
C GLN A 59 0.43 -3.86 -0.27
N ILE A 60 -0.75 -4.17 -0.82
CA ILE A 60 -1.57 -5.29 -0.32
C ILE A 60 -0.76 -6.59 -0.44
N ILE A 61 -0.21 -6.88 -1.61
CA ILE A 61 0.54 -8.12 -1.87
C ILE A 61 1.76 -8.23 -0.94
N HIS A 62 2.58 -7.17 -0.86
CA HIS A 62 3.77 -7.12 -0.02
C HIS A 62 3.40 -7.28 1.45
N GLY A 63 2.43 -6.51 1.95
CA GLY A 63 1.99 -6.60 3.33
C GLY A 63 1.41 -7.96 3.70
N VAL A 64 0.66 -8.59 2.79
CA VAL A 64 0.09 -9.94 2.94
C VAL A 64 1.18 -11.00 3.02
N ILE A 65 2.17 -10.97 2.12
CA ILE A 65 3.31 -11.90 2.15
C ILE A 65 4.08 -11.75 3.46
N ASN A 66 4.41 -10.52 3.86
CA ASN A 66 5.12 -10.24 5.10
C ASN A 66 4.35 -10.75 6.33
N MET A 67 3.05 -10.46 6.39
CA MET A 67 2.19 -10.90 7.49
C MET A 67 2.11 -12.45 7.55
N ALA A 68 2.00 -13.12 6.40
CA ALA A 68 1.98 -14.58 6.33
C ALA A 68 3.30 -15.19 6.84
N VAL A 69 4.45 -14.65 6.42
CA VAL A 69 5.77 -15.12 6.86
C VAL A 69 5.95 -14.97 8.36
N VAL A 70 5.58 -13.81 8.94
CA VAL A 70 5.68 -13.59 10.40
C VAL A 70 4.79 -14.56 11.16
N LEU A 71 3.52 -14.72 10.77
CA LEU A 71 2.61 -15.63 11.46
C LEU A 71 3.06 -17.10 11.35
N GLN A 72 3.49 -17.54 10.17
CA GLN A 72 4.02 -18.89 9.96
C GLN A 72 5.27 -19.13 10.82
N SER A 73 6.17 -18.16 10.86
CA SER A 73 7.42 -18.26 11.62
C SER A 73 7.18 -18.25 13.13
N SER A 74 6.24 -17.43 13.61
CA SER A 74 5.86 -17.39 15.03
C SER A 74 5.25 -18.71 15.51
N LYS A 75 4.47 -19.38 14.64
CA LYS A 75 3.78 -20.63 14.99
C LYS A 75 4.71 -21.84 14.98
N TYR A 76 5.62 -21.91 14.00
CA TYR A 76 6.44 -23.09 13.76
C TYR A 76 7.91 -22.91 14.13
N GLY A 77 8.32 -21.71 14.59
CA GLY A 77 9.70 -21.43 14.97
C GLY A 77 10.68 -21.57 13.80
N ILE A 78 10.25 -21.21 12.58
CA ILE A 78 11.01 -21.49 11.36
C ILE A 78 12.25 -20.60 11.24
N ILE A 79 12.09 -19.31 11.53
CA ILE A 79 13.14 -18.30 11.48
C ILE A 79 13.78 -18.24 12.87
N THR A 80 15.02 -18.69 12.98
CA THR A 80 15.81 -18.64 14.23
C THR A 80 17.20 -18.06 13.97
N PRO A 81 17.90 -17.50 14.99
CA PRO A 81 19.25 -16.97 14.84
C PRO A 81 20.24 -17.97 14.25
N GLU A 82 20.10 -19.26 14.56
CA GLU A 82 20.98 -20.33 14.11
C GLU A 82 20.78 -20.63 12.61
N ARG A 83 19.56 -20.45 12.10
CA ARG A 83 19.20 -20.74 10.71
C ARG A 83 19.51 -19.59 9.78
N VAL A 84 19.19 -18.36 10.17
CA VAL A 84 19.28 -17.19 9.29
C VAL A 84 20.42 -16.23 9.64
N GLY A 85 21.13 -16.49 10.75
CA GLY A 85 22.12 -15.58 11.31
C GLY A 85 21.50 -14.55 12.25
N LYS A 86 22.22 -14.21 13.32
CA LYS A 86 21.74 -13.32 14.40
C LYS A 86 21.35 -11.93 13.90
N GLU A 87 22.11 -11.36 12.97
CA GLU A 87 21.84 -10.00 12.49
C GLU A 87 20.55 -9.92 11.68
N LEU A 88 20.36 -10.85 10.73
CA LEU A 88 19.14 -10.93 9.94
C LEU A 88 17.92 -11.28 10.81
N PHE A 89 18.10 -12.17 11.79
CA PHE A 89 17.06 -12.48 12.77
C PHE A 89 16.64 -11.24 13.58
N ASN A 90 17.59 -10.43 14.07
CA ASN A 90 17.28 -9.22 14.81
C ASN A 90 16.50 -8.20 13.96
N GLN A 91 16.89 -8.01 12.69
CA GLN A 91 16.17 -7.16 11.75
C GLN A 91 14.74 -7.66 11.53
N TYR A 92 14.57 -8.98 11.36
CA TYR A 92 13.26 -9.60 11.24
C TYR A 92 12.39 -9.33 12.49
N ILE A 93 12.93 -9.53 13.70
CA ILE A 93 12.20 -9.28 14.95
C ILE A 93 11.77 -7.81 15.06
N GLU A 94 12.70 -6.87 14.87
CA GLU A 94 12.42 -5.43 14.94
C GLU A 94 11.28 -5.02 14.00
N GLN A 95 11.33 -5.50 12.75
CA GLN A 95 10.28 -5.24 11.77
C GLN A 95 8.94 -5.90 12.16
N SER A 96 8.98 -7.17 12.58
CA SER A 96 7.77 -7.90 12.95
C SER A 96 7.04 -7.28 14.14
N ASP A 97 7.77 -6.83 15.16
CA ASP A 97 7.22 -6.16 16.35
C ASP A 97 6.53 -4.85 15.97
N LEU A 98 7.16 -4.07 15.07
CA LEU A 98 6.58 -2.83 14.56
C LEU A 98 5.27 -3.08 13.81
N TRP A 99 5.23 -4.06 12.91
CA TRP A 99 4.06 -4.35 12.08
C TRP A 99 2.90 -4.94 12.88
N PHE A 100 3.19 -5.75 13.90
CA PHE A 100 2.20 -6.41 14.74
C PHE A 100 1.86 -5.65 16.03
N SER A 101 2.39 -4.45 16.24
CA SER A 101 2.04 -3.63 17.39
C SER A 101 0.52 -3.40 17.48
N GLY A 102 -0.08 -3.81 18.61
CA GLY A 102 -1.53 -3.77 18.87
C GLY A 102 -2.34 -4.93 18.29
N TYR A 103 -1.74 -5.82 17.49
CA TYR A 103 -2.44 -6.90 16.79
C TYR A 103 -3.12 -7.89 17.75
N ASN A 104 -2.39 -8.38 18.74
CA ASN A 104 -2.92 -9.38 19.68
C ASN A 104 -4.13 -8.84 20.46
N ASN A 105 -4.08 -7.59 20.89
CA ASN A 105 -5.20 -6.93 21.57
C ASN A 105 -6.44 -6.82 20.66
N ALA A 106 -6.23 -6.55 19.37
CA ALA A 106 -7.32 -6.46 18.39
C ALA A 106 -7.89 -7.85 18.03
N LEU A 107 -7.04 -8.87 17.94
CA LEU A 107 -7.44 -10.24 17.60
C LEU A 107 -8.45 -10.81 18.60
N ASP A 108 -8.26 -10.56 19.89
CA ASP A 108 -9.19 -11.02 20.94
C ASP A 108 -10.58 -10.37 20.82
N THR A 109 -10.63 -9.15 20.31
CA THR A 109 -11.89 -8.43 20.07
C THR A 109 -12.61 -8.98 18.84
N VAL A 110 -11.87 -9.26 17.75
CA VAL A 110 -12.43 -9.60 16.43
C VAL A 110 -12.77 -11.07 16.26
N ARG A 111 -12.18 -11.99 17.04
CA ARG A 111 -12.56 -13.42 17.04
C ARG A 111 -14.05 -13.66 17.23
N LYS A 112 -14.77 -12.73 17.87
CA LYS A 112 -16.23 -12.80 18.09
C LYS A 112 -17.05 -12.32 16.89
N ALA A 113 -16.48 -11.45 16.05
CA ALA A 113 -17.18 -10.80 14.94
C ALA A 113 -16.88 -11.43 13.57
N GLY A 114 -15.76 -12.16 13.43
CA GLY A 114 -15.38 -12.79 12.16
C GLY A 114 -14.80 -11.84 11.10
N GLU A 115 -14.63 -10.56 11.44
CA GLU A 115 -14.14 -9.51 10.53
C GLU A 115 -12.61 -9.41 10.53
N TYR A 116 -11.91 -10.53 10.29
CA TYR A 116 -10.44 -10.60 10.37
C TYR A 116 -9.71 -9.62 9.45
N TRP A 117 -10.33 -9.20 8.35
CA TRP A 117 -9.75 -8.20 7.44
C TRP A 117 -9.54 -6.84 8.13
N LYS A 118 -10.40 -6.45 9.10
CA LYS A 118 -10.27 -5.18 9.82
C LYS A 118 -9.00 -5.11 10.68
N ILE A 119 -8.56 -6.25 11.22
CA ILE A 119 -7.30 -6.32 11.98
C ILE A 119 -6.09 -6.55 11.07
N ALA A 120 -6.30 -7.12 9.88
CA ALA A 120 -5.24 -7.33 8.90
C ALA A 120 -4.81 -6.00 8.25
N ILE A 121 -5.74 -5.07 7.95
CA ILE A 121 -5.43 -3.79 7.28
C ILE A 121 -4.27 -3.05 7.97
N PRO A 122 -4.30 -2.73 9.29
CA PRO A 122 -3.20 -2.01 9.93
C PRO A 122 -1.85 -2.74 9.91
N VAL A 123 -1.88 -4.08 9.93
CA VAL A 123 -0.65 -4.90 9.84
C VAL A 123 -0.11 -4.88 8.43
N ILE A 124 -0.95 -5.14 7.42
CA ILE A 124 -0.60 -5.08 5.99
C ILE A 124 -0.03 -3.71 5.64
N THR A 125 -0.70 -2.63 6.07
CA THR A 125 -0.25 -1.24 5.81
C THR A 125 1.16 -0.99 6.31
N ARG A 126 1.47 -1.41 7.54
CA ARG A 126 2.82 -1.25 8.12
C ARG A 126 3.83 -2.19 7.48
N ALA A 127 3.45 -3.45 7.27
CA ALA A 127 4.31 -4.48 6.71
C ALA A 127 4.74 -4.17 5.27
N ALA A 128 3.87 -3.52 4.48
CA ALA A 128 4.17 -3.07 3.12
C ALA A 128 5.24 -1.96 3.06
N GLN A 129 5.51 -1.27 4.17
CA GLN A 129 6.56 -0.24 4.24
C GLN A 129 7.95 -0.83 4.53
N GLY A 130 8.01 -2.11 4.91
CA GLY A 130 9.25 -2.78 5.26
C GLY A 130 9.95 -3.46 4.09
N PRO A 131 11.07 -4.16 4.33
CA PRO A 131 11.62 -5.10 3.37
C PRO A 131 10.61 -6.22 3.06
N LEU A 132 10.69 -6.81 1.86
CA LEU A 132 9.90 -7.98 1.53
C LEU A 132 10.58 -9.23 2.12
N LEU A 133 9.86 -9.92 2.99
CA LEU A 133 10.26 -11.20 3.54
C LEU A 133 9.93 -12.30 2.51
N VAL A 134 10.95 -12.95 1.99
CA VAL A 134 10.78 -14.11 1.11
C VAL A 134 11.10 -15.36 1.91
N MET A 135 10.11 -16.23 2.07
CA MET A 135 10.30 -17.58 2.59
C MET A 135 9.66 -18.56 1.61
N SER A 136 10.47 -19.33 0.89
CA SER A 136 9.99 -20.16 -0.25
C SER A 136 8.90 -21.18 0.10
N ALA A 137 8.85 -21.62 1.36
CA ALA A 137 7.83 -22.54 1.86
C ALA A 137 6.56 -21.86 2.42
N CYS A 138 6.52 -20.51 2.43
CA CYS A 138 5.37 -19.74 2.88
C CYS A 138 4.65 -19.16 1.67
N VAL A 139 3.37 -19.48 1.51
CA VAL A 139 2.53 -19.01 0.40
C VAL A 139 3.21 -19.11 -0.98
N PRO A 140 3.73 -20.30 -1.36
CA PRO A 140 4.56 -20.47 -2.55
C PRO A 140 3.84 -20.10 -3.85
N ASN A 141 2.53 -20.34 -3.96
CA ASN A 141 1.77 -19.97 -5.14
C ASN A 141 1.65 -18.45 -5.26
N THR A 142 1.34 -17.79 -4.13
CA THR A 142 1.25 -16.33 -4.02
C THR A 142 2.57 -15.65 -4.35
N LEU A 143 3.69 -16.16 -3.82
CA LEU A 143 5.03 -15.66 -4.16
C LEU A 143 5.35 -15.81 -5.65
N ALA A 144 5.03 -16.96 -6.25
CA ALA A 144 5.29 -17.20 -7.67
C ALA A 144 4.58 -16.18 -8.57
N VAL A 145 3.29 -15.95 -8.32
CA VAL A 145 2.48 -14.97 -9.06
C VAL A 145 2.96 -13.53 -8.82
N TYR A 146 3.37 -13.19 -7.59
CA TYR A 146 3.96 -11.89 -7.31
C TYR A 146 5.25 -11.64 -8.10
N PHE A 147 6.18 -12.61 -8.14
CA PHE A 147 7.42 -12.42 -8.90
C PHE A 147 7.22 -12.45 -10.42
N GLU A 148 6.21 -13.16 -10.92
CA GLU A 148 5.78 -13.06 -12.33
C GLU A 148 5.29 -11.64 -12.66
N TYR A 149 4.47 -11.06 -11.77
CA TYR A 149 4.05 -9.67 -11.90
C TYR A 149 5.22 -8.70 -11.87
N MET A 150 6.14 -8.85 -10.92
CA MET A 150 7.32 -7.98 -10.83
C MET A 150 8.19 -8.05 -12.10
N LYS A 151 8.33 -9.23 -12.71
CA LYS A 151 9.05 -9.39 -13.99
C LYS A 151 8.44 -8.59 -15.13
N ASN A 152 7.12 -8.38 -15.15
CA ASN A 152 6.47 -7.57 -16.17
C ASN A 152 6.90 -6.09 -16.11
N PHE A 153 7.37 -5.61 -14.95
CA PHE A 153 7.90 -4.25 -14.78
C PHE A 153 9.42 -4.17 -14.89
N ASP A 154 10.10 -5.27 -14.60
CA ASP A 154 11.55 -5.36 -14.66
C ASP A 154 12.03 -6.77 -15.03
N ASN A 155 12.38 -6.95 -16.30
CA ASN A 155 12.95 -8.20 -16.82
C ASN A 155 14.28 -8.61 -16.13
N ASN A 156 14.93 -7.70 -15.41
CA ASN A 156 16.15 -8.00 -14.66
C ASN A 156 15.89 -8.58 -13.26
N ILE A 157 14.63 -8.64 -12.82
CA ILE A 157 14.29 -9.30 -11.56
C ILE A 157 14.51 -10.80 -11.73
N VAL A 158 15.48 -11.31 -10.97
CA VAL A 158 15.71 -12.74 -10.79
C VAL A 158 14.93 -13.17 -9.55
N PRO A 159 13.81 -13.90 -9.71
CA PRO A 159 13.05 -14.38 -8.56
C PRO A 159 13.89 -15.37 -7.75
N PRO A 160 13.69 -15.41 -6.43
CA PRO A 160 14.20 -16.49 -5.62
C PRO A 160 13.61 -17.82 -6.14
N LYS A 161 14.36 -18.91 -5.98
CA LYS A 161 13.89 -20.25 -6.34
C LYS A 161 12.76 -20.64 -5.39
N ILE A 162 11.51 -20.61 -5.88
CA ILE A 162 10.30 -20.97 -5.13
C ILE A 162 9.91 -22.40 -5.52
N SER A 163 9.80 -23.29 -4.53
CA SER A 163 9.28 -24.64 -4.76
C SER A 163 7.76 -24.61 -4.70
N THR A 164 7.10 -24.64 -5.86
CA THR A 164 5.63 -24.73 -5.95
C THR A 164 5.11 -26.16 -5.92
N ALA A 165 5.99 -27.16 -5.75
CA ALA A 165 5.60 -28.56 -5.73
C ALA A 165 4.69 -28.85 -4.52
N THR A 166 3.49 -29.37 -4.79
CA THR A 166 2.45 -29.76 -3.83
C THR A 166 2.84 -30.90 -2.88
N SER A 167 4.08 -31.38 -2.95
CA SER A 167 4.61 -32.32 -1.97
C SER A 167 4.57 -31.68 -0.60
N ASN A 168 3.91 -32.34 0.36
CA ASN A 168 3.84 -31.94 1.77
C ASN A 168 5.22 -31.50 2.28
N ILE A 169 5.51 -30.19 2.23
CA ILE A 169 6.78 -29.64 2.70
C ILE A 169 6.75 -29.80 4.21
N ASN A 170 7.54 -30.74 4.72
CA ASN A 170 7.72 -30.87 6.14
C ASN A 170 8.64 -29.75 6.61
N LEU A 171 8.04 -28.63 7.04
CA LEU A 171 8.73 -27.44 7.54
C LEU A 171 9.67 -27.71 8.73
N ASN A 172 9.56 -28.89 9.36
CA ASN A 172 10.43 -29.32 10.44
C ASN A 172 11.69 -30.06 9.96
N ARG A 173 11.82 -30.38 8.68
CA ARG A 173 13.06 -30.96 8.12
C ARG A 173 13.99 -29.86 7.65
N ASN A 174 15.29 -30.02 7.86
CA ASN A 174 16.38 -29.11 7.48
C ASN A 174 16.55 -28.91 5.96
N ASP A 175 15.53 -29.23 5.16
CA ASP A 175 15.58 -29.08 3.72
C ASP A 175 15.53 -27.58 3.39
N GLU A 176 16.57 -27.11 2.70
CA GLU A 176 16.88 -25.73 2.25
C GLU A 176 15.76 -24.68 2.46
N LEU A 177 15.63 -24.17 3.67
CA LEU A 177 14.80 -23.01 3.92
C LEU A 177 15.51 -21.77 3.37
N SER A 178 15.08 -21.29 2.21
CA SER A 178 15.53 -19.99 1.71
C SER A 178 14.73 -18.87 2.37
N PHE A 179 15.39 -18.13 3.25
CA PHE A 179 14.88 -16.88 3.82
C PHE A 179 15.73 -15.71 3.35
N GLU A 180 15.09 -14.70 2.78
CA GLU A 180 15.74 -13.47 2.32
C GLU A 180 14.90 -12.24 2.69
N MET A 181 15.56 -11.16 3.10
CA MET A 181 14.94 -9.85 3.27
C MET A 181 15.35 -8.96 2.10
N LEU A 182 14.43 -8.76 1.16
CA LEU A 182 14.67 -7.92 0.00
C LEU A 182 14.45 -6.45 0.39
N PRO A 183 15.48 -5.58 0.29
CA PRO A 183 15.35 -4.19 0.68
C PRO A 183 14.34 -3.46 -0.20
N GLN A 184 13.54 -2.60 0.43
CA GLN A 184 12.52 -1.80 -0.24
C GLN A 184 13.08 -0.87 -1.33
N LYS A 185 14.41 -0.63 -1.37
CA LYS A 185 15.07 0.12 -2.46
C LYS A 185 14.78 -0.46 -3.85
N LYS A 186 14.46 -1.75 -3.99
CA LYS A 186 14.02 -2.33 -5.27
C LYS A 186 12.58 -1.92 -5.66
N LEU A 187 11.75 -1.49 -4.71
CA LEU A 187 10.40 -0.93 -4.92
C LEU A 187 10.39 0.57 -5.23
N VAL A 188 11.54 1.27 -5.28
CA VAL A 188 11.61 2.67 -5.77
C VAL A 188 11.09 2.81 -7.21
N ARG A 189 10.99 1.69 -7.95
CA ARG A 189 10.33 1.61 -9.26
C ARG A 189 8.82 1.85 -9.18
N THR A 190 8.16 1.48 -8.08
CA THR A 190 6.72 1.63 -7.87
C THR A 190 6.29 3.08 -7.85
N GLU A 191 7.02 3.96 -7.15
CA GLU A 191 6.64 5.38 -7.09
C GLU A 191 6.65 6.03 -8.48
N ARG A 192 7.71 5.80 -9.27
CA ARG A 192 7.79 6.29 -10.65
C ARG A 192 6.65 5.75 -11.51
N LEU A 193 6.33 4.46 -11.38
CA LEU A 193 5.26 3.81 -12.14
C LEU A 193 3.89 4.36 -11.74
N VAL A 194 3.61 4.49 -10.44
CA VAL A 194 2.35 5.01 -9.92
C VAL A 194 2.15 6.47 -10.30
N LEU A 195 3.15 7.33 -10.11
CA LEU A 195 3.07 8.73 -10.51
C LEU A 195 2.92 8.88 -12.03
N GLY A 196 3.62 8.05 -12.81
CA GLY A 196 3.47 7.97 -14.26
C GLY A 196 2.04 7.62 -14.68
N ARG A 197 1.46 6.58 -14.06
CA ARG A 197 0.09 6.13 -14.32
C ARG A 197 -0.95 7.20 -13.96
N ILE A 198 -0.81 7.87 -12.81
CA ILE A 198 -1.71 8.96 -12.41
C ILE A 198 -1.76 10.07 -13.47
N CYS A 199 -0.59 10.47 -13.99
CA CYS A 199 -0.50 11.47 -15.05
C CYS A 199 -1.07 10.97 -16.37
N GLU A 200 -0.85 9.69 -16.71
CA GLU A 200 -1.38 9.07 -17.91
C GLU A 200 -2.92 8.98 -17.87
N ASP A 201 -3.50 8.50 -16.76
CA ASP A 201 -4.94 8.40 -16.55
C ASP A 201 -5.61 9.78 -16.67
N LEU A 202 -5.00 10.81 -16.06
CA LEU A 202 -5.49 12.18 -16.18
C LEU A 202 -5.38 12.69 -17.62
N SER A 203 -4.27 12.45 -18.30
CA SER A 203 -4.08 12.86 -19.71
C SER A 203 -5.13 12.24 -20.61
N GLN A 204 -5.39 10.95 -20.45
CA GLN A 204 -6.41 10.22 -21.22
C GLN A 204 -7.81 10.77 -20.93
N LYS A 205 -8.11 11.07 -19.67
CA LYS A 205 -9.38 11.68 -19.28
C LYS A 205 -9.54 13.10 -19.83
N ILE A 206 -8.44 13.85 -20.01
CA ILE A 206 -8.45 15.15 -20.69
C ILE A 206 -8.63 14.98 -22.20
N ASP A 207 -7.99 13.98 -22.80
CA ASP A 207 -8.10 13.72 -24.23
C ASP A 207 -9.54 13.35 -24.63
N SER A 208 -10.26 12.58 -23.82
CA SER A 208 -11.68 12.27 -24.08
C SER A 208 -12.61 13.49 -24.01
N LEU A 209 -12.19 14.57 -23.33
CA LEU A 209 -12.94 15.83 -23.33
C LEU A 209 -12.90 16.53 -24.69
N LYS A 210 -11.84 16.31 -25.51
CA LYS A 210 -11.70 16.95 -26.83
C LYS A 210 -12.77 16.51 -27.80
N ASP A 211 -13.29 15.30 -27.63
CA ASP A 211 -14.34 14.71 -28.45
C ASP A 211 -15.75 14.94 -27.88
N THR A 212 -15.84 15.60 -26.71
CA THR A 212 -17.13 15.85 -26.04
C THR A 212 -17.79 17.11 -26.63
N PRO A 213 -18.97 17.00 -27.27
CA PRO A 213 -19.71 18.18 -27.71
C PRO A 213 -20.10 19.05 -26.52
N ASP A 214 -20.12 20.36 -26.71
CA ASP A 214 -20.53 21.38 -25.73
C ASP A 214 -19.56 21.64 -24.56
N ILE A 215 -18.34 21.11 -24.58
CA ILE A 215 -17.34 21.48 -23.58
C ILE A 215 -16.79 22.89 -23.84
N SER A 216 -16.76 23.73 -22.80
CA SER A 216 -16.22 25.08 -22.97
C SER A 216 -14.70 25.04 -23.17
N GLU A 217 -14.19 25.90 -24.05
CA GLU A 217 -12.74 26.07 -24.28
C GLU A 217 -12.00 26.38 -22.96
N THR A 218 -12.64 27.14 -22.07
CA THR A 218 -12.11 27.45 -20.73
C THR A 218 -11.96 26.21 -19.85
N THR A 219 -12.92 25.28 -19.90
CA THR A 219 -12.88 24.03 -19.13
C THR A 219 -11.80 23.10 -19.67
N LEU A 220 -11.73 22.93 -21.00
CA LEU A 220 -10.69 22.12 -21.64
C LEU A 220 -9.28 22.68 -21.40
N SER A 221 -9.13 24.01 -21.46
CA SER A 221 -7.87 24.70 -21.16
C SER A 221 -7.43 24.51 -19.70
N ALA A 222 -8.37 24.59 -18.75
CA ALA A 222 -8.08 24.36 -17.33
C ALA A 222 -7.66 22.89 -17.07
N ALA A 223 -8.36 21.93 -17.67
CA ALA A 223 -8.02 20.51 -17.54
C ALA A 223 -6.63 20.21 -18.15
N THR A 224 -6.36 20.74 -19.35
CA THR A 224 -5.06 20.59 -20.02
C THR A 224 -3.92 21.25 -19.23
N THR A 225 -4.18 22.42 -18.65
CA THR A 225 -3.21 23.12 -17.78
C THR A 225 -2.89 22.29 -16.55
N LEU A 226 -3.90 21.73 -15.88
CA LEU A 226 -3.70 20.83 -14.74
C LEU A 226 -2.85 19.61 -15.12
N GLY A 227 -3.18 18.93 -16.22
CA GLY A 227 -2.44 17.75 -16.69
C GLY A 227 -0.96 18.06 -16.96
N ARG A 228 -0.68 19.20 -17.59
CA ARG A 228 0.69 19.69 -17.84
C ARG A 228 1.43 20.00 -16.54
N GLU A 229 0.79 20.69 -15.59
CA GLU A 229 1.41 21.05 -14.31
C GLU A 229 1.75 19.83 -13.47
N LEU A 230 0.84 18.86 -13.35
CA LEU A 230 1.10 17.62 -12.62
C LEU A 230 2.21 16.79 -13.28
N SER A 231 2.19 16.67 -14.62
CA SER A 231 3.25 15.97 -15.35
C SER A 231 4.61 16.61 -15.16
N GLN A 232 4.67 17.95 -15.15
CA GLN A 232 5.90 18.69 -14.90
C GLN A 232 6.39 18.53 -13.46
N ALA A 233 5.48 18.59 -12.48
CA ALA A 233 5.80 18.36 -11.08
C ALA A 233 6.40 16.95 -10.86
N VAL A 234 5.79 15.91 -11.45
CA VAL A 234 6.28 14.52 -11.39
C VAL A 234 7.67 14.42 -12.02
N LYS A 235 7.87 15.02 -13.19
CA LYS A 235 9.17 15.00 -13.88
C LYS A 235 10.27 15.69 -13.05
N THR A 236 9.97 16.85 -12.48
CA THR A 236 10.90 17.59 -11.61
C THR A 236 11.24 16.78 -10.37
N TYR A 237 10.23 16.22 -9.69
CA TYR A 237 10.42 15.39 -8.50
C TYR A 237 11.30 14.17 -8.78
N LEU A 238 10.96 13.38 -9.81
CA LEU A 238 11.71 12.19 -10.18
C LEU A 238 13.12 12.49 -10.68
N GLY A 239 13.33 13.65 -11.30
CA GLY A 239 14.66 14.14 -11.69
C GLY A 239 15.51 14.49 -10.46
N ASN A 240 14.97 15.30 -9.55
CA ASN A 240 15.66 15.71 -8.32
C ASN A 240 15.98 14.52 -7.41
N LYS A 241 15.18 13.45 -7.44
CA LYS A 241 15.44 12.22 -6.69
C LYS A 241 16.69 11.48 -7.16
N GLN A 242 17.13 11.68 -8.40
CA GLN A 242 18.36 11.09 -8.93
C GLN A 242 19.61 11.87 -8.51
N ASP A 243 19.45 13.15 -8.15
CA ASP A 243 20.52 14.01 -7.66
C ASP A 243 20.64 13.88 -6.13
N THR A 244 21.75 13.30 -5.68
CA THR A 244 22.00 12.83 -4.29
C THR A 244 22.06 13.93 -3.21
N GLY A 245 21.76 15.18 -3.54
CA GLY A 245 21.93 16.34 -2.65
C GLY A 245 20.67 16.84 -1.94
N VAL A 246 19.47 16.41 -2.34
CA VAL A 246 18.22 16.89 -1.72
C VAL A 246 17.78 15.97 -0.58
N ILE A 247 17.40 16.55 0.55
CA ILE A 247 16.79 15.81 1.67
C ILE A 247 15.48 15.19 1.16
N GLU A 248 15.45 13.86 1.04
CA GLU A 248 14.35 13.10 0.42
C GLU A 248 12.98 13.52 0.95
N HIS A 249 12.87 13.74 2.26
CA HIS A 249 11.64 14.15 2.91
C HIS A 249 11.12 15.52 2.43
N GLU A 250 12.01 16.51 2.30
CA GLU A 250 11.63 17.87 1.88
C GLU A 250 11.22 17.88 0.40
N ALA A 251 11.91 17.11 -0.45
CA ALA A 251 11.53 16.96 -1.86
C ALA A 251 10.12 16.37 -2.02
N LYS A 252 9.80 15.34 -1.24
CA LYS A 252 8.49 14.70 -1.21
C LYS A 252 7.39 15.68 -0.83
N LYS A 253 7.63 16.46 0.23
CA LYS A 253 6.69 17.47 0.73
C LYS A 253 6.44 18.57 -0.31
N ILE A 254 7.50 19.17 -0.86
CA ILE A 254 7.40 20.22 -1.88
C ILE A 254 6.63 19.72 -3.11
N PHE A 255 6.90 18.48 -3.54
CA PHE A 255 6.18 17.88 -4.67
C PHE A 255 4.68 17.74 -4.40
N VAL A 256 4.29 17.21 -3.23
CA VAL A 256 2.87 17.06 -2.85
C VAL A 256 2.18 18.42 -2.75
N GLU A 257 2.84 19.43 -2.19
CA GLU A 257 2.32 20.80 -2.10
C GLU A 257 2.07 21.41 -3.48
N GLN A 258 3.02 21.24 -4.42
CA GLN A 258 2.86 21.69 -5.81
C GLN A 258 1.66 21.02 -6.49
N CYS A 259 1.51 19.69 -6.34
CA CYS A 259 0.36 18.97 -6.88
C CYS A 259 -0.96 19.44 -6.27
N ALA A 260 -0.99 19.65 -4.95
CA ALA A 260 -2.17 20.16 -4.26
C ALA A 260 -2.56 21.56 -4.75
N GLU A 261 -1.59 22.45 -4.94
CA GLU A 261 -1.82 23.80 -5.45
C GLU A 261 -2.44 23.77 -6.85
N SER A 262 -1.85 23.02 -7.78
CA SER A 262 -2.37 22.87 -9.14
C SER A 262 -3.78 22.29 -9.17
N ILE A 263 -4.03 21.24 -8.38
CA ILE A 263 -5.36 20.62 -8.27
C ILE A 263 -6.38 21.63 -7.72
N ASN A 264 -6.03 22.36 -6.66
CA ASN A 264 -6.95 23.31 -6.03
C ASN A 264 -7.29 24.49 -6.94
N LYS A 265 -6.33 24.99 -7.73
CA LYS A 265 -6.58 26.01 -8.75
C LYS A 265 -7.61 25.56 -9.79
N ALA A 266 -7.52 24.31 -10.25
CA ALA A 266 -8.42 23.77 -11.25
C ALA A 266 -9.76 23.26 -10.68
N LYS A 267 -9.79 22.86 -9.41
CA LYS A 267 -10.91 22.11 -8.80
C LYS A 267 -12.25 22.82 -8.89
N LEU A 268 -12.30 24.13 -8.64
CA LEU A 268 -13.58 24.85 -8.64
C LEU A 268 -14.27 24.78 -10.00
N LEU A 269 -13.53 25.07 -11.08
CA LEU A 269 -14.07 25.07 -12.44
C LEU A 269 -14.36 23.64 -12.91
N LEU A 270 -13.42 22.71 -12.75
CA LEU A 270 -13.61 21.33 -13.21
C LEU A 270 -14.67 20.57 -12.42
N ASN A 271 -14.90 20.92 -11.15
CA ASN A 271 -16.02 20.37 -10.40
C ASN A 271 -17.36 20.92 -10.91
N LYS A 272 -17.44 22.23 -11.15
CA LYS A 272 -18.67 22.87 -11.61
C LYS A 272 -19.09 22.36 -12.99
N GLU A 273 -18.14 22.28 -13.92
CA GLU A 273 -18.43 22.00 -15.33
C GLU A 273 -18.36 20.49 -15.67
N LEU A 274 -17.55 19.70 -14.93
CA LEU A 274 -17.36 18.26 -15.22
C LEU A 274 -17.71 17.32 -14.06
N GLY A 275 -18.01 17.84 -12.86
CA GLY A 275 -18.21 17.01 -11.67
C GLY A 275 -16.92 16.31 -11.17
N TRP A 276 -15.74 16.80 -11.54
CA TRP A 276 -14.46 16.14 -11.21
C TRP A 276 -13.97 16.37 -9.76
N GLY A 277 -14.77 16.97 -8.87
CA GLY A 277 -14.30 17.32 -7.52
C GLY A 277 -13.73 16.15 -6.72
N ASP A 278 -14.45 15.03 -6.69
CA ASP A 278 -14.02 13.82 -5.97
C ASP A 278 -12.88 13.10 -6.68
N TYR A 279 -12.93 13.06 -8.01
CA TYR A 279 -11.86 12.51 -8.84
C TYR A 279 -10.52 13.19 -8.58
N LEU A 280 -10.50 14.53 -8.58
CA LEU A 280 -9.30 15.32 -8.31
C LEU A 280 -8.79 15.14 -6.87
N THR A 281 -9.70 14.99 -5.91
CA THR A 281 -9.33 14.67 -4.53
C THR A 281 -8.70 13.28 -4.42
N ASN A 282 -9.19 12.29 -5.16
CA ASN A 282 -8.61 10.96 -5.19
C ASN A 282 -7.25 10.94 -5.90
N ILE A 283 -7.05 11.73 -6.96
CA ILE A 283 -5.72 11.94 -7.55
C ILE A 283 -4.73 12.43 -6.49
N LEU A 284 -5.08 13.48 -5.75
CA LEU A 284 -4.17 14.03 -4.73
C LEU A 284 -3.83 13.00 -3.65
N LYS A 285 -4.81 12.22 -3.18
CA LYS A 285 -4.58 11.12 -2.23
C LYS A 285 -3.63 10.08 -2.80
N SER A 286 -3.82 9.65 -4.05
CA SER A 286 -2.95 8.67 -4.70
C SER A 286 -1.52 9.20 -4.86
N ILE A 287 -1.34 10.47 -5.21
CA ILE A 287 -0.02 11.12 -5.26
C ILE A 287 0.62 11.12 -3.86
N SER A 288 -0.09 11.60 -2.84
CA SER A 288 0.43 11.61 -1.47
C SER A 288 0.81 10.22 -0.98
N ASN A 289 -0.03 9.21 -1.24
CA ASN A 289 0.24 7.83 -0.84
C ASN A 289 1.45 7.24 -1.56
N ALA A 290 1.62 7.53 -2.85
CA ALA A 290 2.76 7.09 -3.64
C ALA A 290 4.09 7.64 -3.11
N VAL A 291 4.07 8.88 -2.60
CA VAL A 291 5.28 9.62 -2.26
C VAL A 291 5.63 9.56 -0.77
N LEU A 292 4.63 9.71 0.10
CA LEU A 292 4.80 9.81 1.56
C LEU A 292 4.60 8.47 2.28
N GLY A 293 3.98 7.49 1.62
CA GLY A 293 3.47 6.29 2.28
C GLY A 293 2.23 6.60 3.16
N ALA A 294 1.38 5.61 3.38
CA ALA A 294 0.08 5.80 4.04
C ALA A 294 0.15 6.30 5.51
N SER A 295 1.33 6.30 6.14
CA SER A 295 1.48 6.60 7.57
C SER A 295 1.67 8.08 7.93
N ASN A 296 2.12 8.93 7.01
CA ASN A 296 2.60 10.29 7.37
C ASN A 296 1.66 11.43 6.95
N PHE A 297 0.75 11.21 5.99
CA PHE A 297 -0.07 12.31 5.46
C PHE A 297 -1.09 12.84 6.48
N VAL A 298 -1.85 11.96 7.16
CA VAL A 298 -2.92 12.41 8.08
C VAL A 298 -2.35 13.18 9.28
N ALA A 299 -1.15 12.84 9.76
CA ALA A 299 -0.54 13.51 10.90
C ALA A 299 0.10 14.87 10.55
N GLU A 300 0.64 15.03 9.34
CA GLU A 300 1.33 16.27 8.94
C GLU A 300 0.40 17.29 8.29
N THR A 301 -0.63 16.88 7.53
CA THR A 301 -1.61 17.85 6.96
C THR A 301 -2.43 18.55 8.05
N ILE A 302 -2.55 17.95 9.24
CA ILE A 302 -3.19 18.58 10.42
C ILE A 302 -2.27 19.63 11.07
N LYS A 303 -0.93 19.52 10.91
CA LYS A 303 0.05 20.44 11.53
C LYS A 303 0.49 21.59 10.63
N ILE A 304 0.31 21.49 9.32
CA ILE A 304 0.62 22.58 8.39
C ILE A 304 -0.51 23.61 8.51
N GLY A 305 -0.27 24.65 9.31
CA GLY A 305 -1.19 25.74 9.65
C GLY A 305 -1.57 26.67 8.49
N THR A 306 -1.64 26.18 7.26
CA THR A 306 -2.45 26.83 6.22
C THR A 306 -3.90 26.39 6.43
N PRO A 307 -4.86 27.33 6.57
CA PRO A 307 -6.26 26.98 6.69
C PRO A 307 -6.74 26.43 5.35
N PHE A 308 -6.52 25.13 5.13
CA PHE A 308 -7.22 24.40 4.11
C PHE A 308 -8.69 24.38 4.52
N ASN A 309 -9.50 25.25 3.93
CA ASN A 309 -10.97 25.24 4.02
C ASN A 309 -11.61 23.98 3.39
N PHE A 310 -10.87 22.87 3.32
CA PHE A 310 -11.22 21.66 2.61
C PHE A 310 -12.08 20.70 3.41
N PHE A 311 -12.18 20.88 4.72
CA PHE A 311 -12.96 19.98 5.56
C PHE A 311 -13.72 20.74 6.63
N THR A 312 -15.03 20.85 6.49
CA THR A 312 -15.86 20.71 7.69
C THR A 312 -15.79 19.23 8.07
N ILE A 313 -14.71 18.84 8.77
CA ILE A 313 -14.67 17.54 9.43
C ILE A 313 -15.79 17.59 10.46
N LYS A 314 -16.92 16.92 10.22
CA LYS A 314 -17.73 16.45 11.35
C LYS A 314 -16.80 15.55 12.13
N LYS A 315 -16.37 15.99 13.32
CA LYS A 315 -15.63 15.15 14.26
C LYS A 315 -16.33 13.80 14.31
N ALA A 316 -15.59 12.73 14.01
CA ALA A 316 -16.10 11.39 14.27
C ALA A 316 -16.32 11.29 15.79
N PRO A 317 -17.47 10.76 16.27
CA PRO A 317 -17.80 10.72 17.69
C PRO A 317 -16.76 10.00 18.57
N PHE A 318 -15.87 9.22 17.94
CA PHE A 318 -14.78 8.49 18.61
C PHE A 318 -13.54 9.34 18.93
N VAL A 319 -13.35 10.51 18.30
CA VAL A 319 -12.21 11.38 18.63
C VAL A 319 -12.38 11.95 20.03
N ASP A 320 -13.60 12.36 20.37
CA ASP A 320 -13.89 12.88 21.71
C ASP A 320 -13.72 11.77 22.77
N MET A 321 -13.99 10.50 22.46
CA MET A 321 -13.77 9.37 23.40
C MET A 321 -12.28 9.06 23.63
N VAL A 322 -11.42 9.23 22.62
CA VAL A 322 -9.97 9.01 22.73
C VAL A 322 -9.32 10.16 23.50
N ASP A 323 -9.76 11.39 23.26
CA ASP A 323 -9.30 12.57 24.00
C ASP A 323 -9.70 12.47 25.48
N ASP A 324 -10.95 12.05 25.77
CA ASP A 324 -11.43 11.79 27.13
C ASP A 324 -10.64 10.67 27.85
N ALA A 325 -10.27 9.62 27.11
CA ALA A 325 -9.48 8.50 27.64
C ALA A 325 -8.03 8.92 27.93
N GLN A 326 -7.42 9.74 27.05
CA GLN A 326 -6.08 10.28 27.28
C GLN A 326 -6.04 11.29 28.42
N GLU A 327 -7.08 12.10 28.60
CA GLU A 327 -7.18 13.05 29.71
C GLU A 327 -7.37 12.34 31.06
N LYS A 328 -8.20 11.28 31.09
CA LYS A 328 -8.35 10.39 32.26
C LYS A 328 -7.05 9.66 32.63
N LEU A 329 -6.26 9.23 31.64
CA LEU A 329 -4.95 8.61 31.88
C LEU A 329 -3.91 9.59 32.44
N LYS A 330 -3.92 10.85 31.98
CA LYS A 330 -3.03 11.90 32.53
C LYS A 330 -3.39 12.29 33.96
N ASN A 331 -4.69 12.33 34.29
CA ASN A 331 -5.17 12.70 35.61
C ASN A 331 -5.06 11.57 36.64
N ASN A 332 -5.08 10.30 36.21
CA ASN A 332 -4.89 9.14 37.09
C ASN A 332 -3.41 8.84 37.41
N GLY A 333 -2.45 9.50 36.76
CA GLY A 333 -1.02 9.38 37.06
C GLY A 333 -0.52 10.26 38.22
N HIS A 334 -1.41 11.01 38.89
CA HIS A 334 -1.07 11.92 39.99
C HIS A 334 -1.80 11.58 41.30
N SER A 335 -2.23 10.34 41.49
CA SER A 335 -2.77 9.88 42.78
C SER A 335 -2.29 8.45 43.05
N GLY A 336 -1.15 8.34 43.72
CA GLY A 336 -0.51 7.10 44.12
C GLY A 336 0.96 7.31 44.42
#